data_AF-A0A924WRL9-F1
#
_entry.id   AF-A0A924WRL9-F1
#
_cell.length_a   1.000
_cell.length_b   1.000
_cell.length_c   1.000
_cell.angle_alpha   90.00
_cell.angle_beta   90.00
_cell.angle_gamma   90.00
#
_symmetry.space_group_name_H-M   'P 1'
#
loop_
_entity.id
_entity.type
_entity.pdbx_description
1 polymer ?
#
loop_
_entity_poly.entity_id
_entity_poly.type
_entity_poly.pdbx_seq_one_letter_code
_entity_poly.pdbx_strand_id
1 'polypeptide(L)' 'WNGLVAPAGIAGDLVSRINADVVRVLSEPAVRERLSSGGFDPIGDTPAQFAAYLKTEHQRWATVIRARGIKAE' A
#
# COMPACT_ATOMS: atom_id res chain seq x y z
N TRP A 1 1.17 -6.29 3.69
CA TRP A 1 1.45 -5.18 2.77
C TRP A 1 1.53 -3.89 3.58
N ASN A 2 2.23 -2.87 3.07
CA ASN A 2 2.29 -1.54 3.67
C ASN A 2 2.06 -0.49 2.57
N GLY A 3 1.50 0.66 2.93
CA GLY A 3 1.32 1.76 1.99
C GLY A 3 0.83 3.02 2.69
N LEU A 4 0.74 4.11 1.93
CA LEU A 4 0.28 5.40 2.43
C LEU A 4 -1.16 5.65 1.99
N VAL A 5 -1.96 6.22 2.88
CA VAL A 5 -3.34 6.63 2.63
C VAL A 5 -3.52 8.07 3.08
N ALA A 6 -4.37 8.81 2.38
CA ALA A 6 -4.70 10.19 2.68
C ALA A 6 -6.22 10.31 2.95
N PRO A 7 -6.67 11.39 3.63
CA PRO A 7 -8.10 11.66 3.79
C PRO A 7 -8.84 11.70 2.45
N ALA A 8 -10.13 11.36 2.47
CA ALA A 8 -10.97 11.48 1.29
C ALA A 8 -11.06 12.96 0.85
N GLY A 9 -11.07 13.20 -0.47
CA GLY A 9 -11.22 14.53 -1.05
C GLY A 9 -9.91 15.30 -1.26
N ILE A 10 -8.74 14.71 -0.98
CA ILE A 10 -7.46 15.30 -1.36
C ILE A 10 -7.36 15.41 -2.90
N ALA A 11 -6.84 16.53 -3.38
CA ALA A 11 -6.66 16.79 -4.80
C ALA A 11 -5.73 15.75 -5.46
N GLY A 12 -6.12 15.24 -6.62
CA GLY A 12 -5.43 14.13 -7.29
C GLY A 12 -4.01 14.48 -7.76
N ASP A 13 -3.74 15.75 -8.06
CA ASP A 13 -2.42 16.27 -8.38
C ASP A 13 -1.46 16.20 -7.18
N LEU A 14 -1.94 16.53 -5.97
CA LEU A 14 -1.18 16.39 -4.74
C LEU A 14 -0.85 14.92 -4.44
N VAL A 15 -1.83 14.03 -4.60
CA VAL A 15 -1.61 12.57 -4.46
C VAL A 15 -0.53 12.10 -5.45
N SER A 16 -0.60 12.55 -6.69
CA SER A 16 0.35 12.17 -7.74
C SER A 16 1.77 12.65 -7.42
N ARG A 17 1.93 13.88 -6.92
CA ARG A 17 3.23 14.42 -6.50
C ARG A 17 3.83 13.64 -5.34
N ILE A 18 3.03 13.36 -4.30
CA ILE A 18 3.49 12.57 -3.15
C ILE A 18 3.89 11.16 -3.59
N ASN A 19 3.10 10.51 -4.46
CA ASN A 19 3.44 9.20 -4.99
C ASN A 19 4.77 9.23 -5.76
N ALA A 20 5.00 10.23 -6.61
CA ALA A 20 6.24 10.37 -7.35
C ALA A 20 7.46 10.52 -6.42
N ASP A 21 7.33 11.32 -5.35
CA ASP A 21 8.39 11.46 -4.34
C ASP A 21 8.67 10.15 -3.60
N VAL A 22 7.62 9.40 -3.24
CA VAL A 22 7.76 8.10 -2.58
C VAL A 22 8.44 7.09 -3.50
N VAL A 23 8.00 6.98 -4.75
CA VAL A 23 8.60 6.06 -5.75
C VAL A 23 10.08 6.38 -5.95
N ARG A 24 10.43 7.68 -6.02
CA ARG A 24 11.83 8.12 -6.11
C ARG A 24 12.64 7.64 -4.90
N VAL A 25 12.15 7.85 -3.68
CA VAL A 25 12.86 7.40 -2.47
C VAL A 25 12.98 5.88 -2.41
N LEU A 26 11.94 5.13 -2.81
CA LEU A 26 11.99 3.65 -2.86
C LEU A 26 12.98 3.11 -3.91
N SER A 27 13.35 3.92 -4.90
CA SER A 27 14.36 3.58 -5.91
C SER A 27 15.80 3.82 -5.44
N GLU A 28 16.00 4.53 -4.32
CA GLU A 28 17.33 4.79 -3.77
C GLU A 28 17.93 3.50 -3.20
N PRO A 29 19.17 3.11 -3.59
CA PRO A 29 19.76 1.83 -3.20
C PRO A 29 19.79 1.61 -1.68
N ALA A 30 20.18 2.63 -0.91
CA ALA A 30 20.25 2.54 0.54
C ALA A 30 18.87 2.29 1.18
N VAL A 31 17.81 2.89 0.63
CA VAL A 31 16.43 2.68 1.11
C VAL A 31 15.98 1.28 0.75
N ARG A 32 16.21 0.86 -0.50
CA ARG A 32 15.84 -0.49 -0.97
C ARG A 32 16.53 -1.57 -0.14
N GLU A 33 17.83 -1.44 0.09
CA GLU A 33 18.61 -2.36 0.92
C GLU A 33 18.08 -2.41 2.35
N ARG A 34 17.83 -1.26 2.98
CA ARG A 34 17.33 -1.19 4.36
C ARG A 34 15.96 -1.84 4.53
N LEU A 35 15.08 -1.68 3.55
CA LEU A 35 13.74 -2.29 3.55
C LEU A 35 13.84 -3.80 3.29
N SER A 36 14.64 -4.22 2.31
CA SER A 36 14.86 -5.63 2.00
C SER A 36 15.53 -6.39 3.14
N SER A 37 16.47 -5.76 3.86
CA SER A 37 17.06 -6.33 5.07
C SER A 37 16.03 -6.54 6.20
N GLY A 38 14.91 -5.81 6.15
CA GLY A 38 13.78 -5.96 7.07
C GLY A 38 12.70 -6.93 6.59
N GLY A 39 12.92 -7.65 5.48
CA GLY A 39 11.94 -8.57 4.90
C GLY A 39 10.85 -7.91 4.07
N PHE A 40 11.01 -6.63 3.70
CA PHE A 40 10.09 -5.94 2.81
C PHE A 40 10.56 -6.00 1.35
N ASP A 41 9.62 -6.13 0.43
CA ASP A 41 9.86 -5.92 -0.99
C ASP A 41 9.35 -4.53 -1.38
N PRO A 42 10.24 -3.56 -1.70
CA PRO A 42 9.84 -2.21 -2.06
C PRO A 42 9.22 -2.18 -3.46
N ILE A 43 7.93 -1.87 -3.51
CA ILE A 43 7.12 -1.72 -4.72
C ILE A 43 6.61 -0.28 -4.83
N GLY A 44 6.82 0.32 -6.00
CA GLY A 44 6.43 1.69 -6.32
C GLY A 44 5.15 1.75 -7.16
N ASP A 45 4.07 1.16 -6.65
CA ASP A 45 2.78 1.15 -7.33
C ASP A 45 2.24 2.57 -7.57
N THR A 46 1.42 2.71 -8.61
CA THR A 46 0.57 3.89 -8.77
C THR A 46 -0.54 3.92 -7.72
N PRO A 47 -1.11 5.10 -7.40
CA PRO A 47 -2.24 5.20 -6.46
C PRO A 47 -3.43 4.32 -6.86
N ALA A 48 -3.69 4.20 -8.17
CA ALA A 48 -4.78 3.38 -8.71
C ALA A 48 -4.52 1.87 -8.52
N GLN A 49 -3.28 1.41 -8.74
CA GLN A 49 -2.90 0.01 -8.50
C GLN A 49 -3.03 -0.33 -7.02
N PHE A 50 -2.54 0.53 -6.13
CA PHE A 50 -2.66 0.29 -4.69
C PHE A 50 -4.12 0.28 -4.22
N ALA A 51 -4.97 1.19 -4.73
CA ALA A 51 -6.40 1.17 -4.44
C ALA A 51 -7.09 -0.12 -4.90
N ALA A 52 -6.75 -0.63 -6.09
CA ALA A 52 -7.27 -1.90 -6.60
C ALA A 52 -6.80 -3.09 -5.75
N TYR A 53 -5.54 -3.08 -5.31
CA TYR A 53 -4.99 -4.09 -4.41
C TYR A 53 -5.72 -4.10 -3.06
N LEU A 54 -5.92 -2.93 -2.43
CA LEU A 54 -6.69 -2.81 -1.19
C LEU A 54 -8.11 -3.36 -1.31
N LYS A 55 -8.80 -3.07 -2.43
CA LYS A 55 -10.14 -3.61 -2.69
C LYS A 55 -10.13 -5.13 -2.75
N THR A 56 -9.15 -5.72 -3.44
CA THR A 56 -8.99 -7.17 -3.58
C THR A 56 -8.69 -7.82 -2.22
N GLU A 57 -7.75 -7.25 -1.47
CA GLU A 57 -7.39 -7.75 -0.14
C GLU A 57 -8.57 -7.68 0.83
N HIS A 58 -9.29 -6.56 0.83
CA HIS A 58 -10.48 -6.40 1.67
C HIS A 58 -11.52 -7.48 1.37
N GLN A 59 -11.82 -7.75 0.10
CA GLN A 59 -12.77 -8.79 -0.29
C GLN A 59 -12.29 -10.20 0.10
N ARG A 60 -11.01 -10.48 -0.13
CA ARG A 60 -10.37 -11.75 0.22
C ARG A 60 -10.49 -12.03 1.72
N TRP A 61 -10.06 -11.09 2.55
CA TRP A 61 -10.08 -11.26 4.00
C TRP A 61 -11.49 -11.25 4.58
N ALA A 62 -12.41 -10.42 4.07
CA ALA A 62 -13.81 -10.46 4.47
C ALA A 62 -14.45 -11.83 4.22
N THR A 63 -14.08 -12.50 3.12
CA THR A 63 -14.55 -13.86 2.81
C THR A 63 -14.04 -14.88 3.82
N VAL A 64 -12.74 -14.86 4.12
CA VAL A 64 -12.11 -15.75 5.11
C VAL A 64 -12.72 -15.56 6.49
N ILE A 65 -12.86 -14.30 6.93
CA ILE A 65 -13.42 -13.94 8.25
C ILE A 65 -14.83 -14.50 8.40
N ARG A 66 -15.71 -14.25 7.43
CA ARG A 66 -17.10 -14.74 7.46
C ARG A 66 -17.18 -16.27 7.43
N ALA A 67 -16.38 -16.92 6.57
CA ALA A 67 -16.38 -18.38 6.44
C ALA A 67 -15.92 -19.11 7.72
N ARG A 68 -15.12 -18.44 8.56
CA ARG A 68 -14.55 -19.02 9.78
C ARG A 68 -15.16 -18.47 11.07
N GLY A 69 -16.13 -17.56 10.98
CA GLY A 69 -16.75 -16.94 12.15
C GLY A 69 -15.77 -16.15 13.02
N ILE A 70 -14.68 -15.63 12.43
CA ILE A 70 -13.64 -14.90 13.16
C ILE A 70 -14.20 -13.55 13.61
N LYS A 71 -13.92 -13.18 14.86
CA LYS A 71 -14.27 -11.88 15.45
C LYS A 71 -13.00 -11.21 15.97
N ALA A 72 -12.95 -9.89 15.86
CA ALA A 72 -11.99 -9.11 16.63
C ALA A 72 -12.45 -9.10 18.11
N GLU A 73 -11.50 -9.15 19.03
CA GLU A 73 -11.73 -8.99 20.47
C GLU A 73 -12.05 -7.55 20.83
#